data_AF-A0A1G3LPL4-F1
#
_entry.id   AF-A0A1G3LPL4-F1
#
_cell.length_a   1.000
_cell.length_b   1.000
_cell.length_c   1.000
_cell.angle_alpha   90.00
_cell.angle_beta   90.00
_cell.angle_gamma   90.00
#
_symmetry.space_group_name_H-M   'P 1'
#
loop_
_entity.id
_entity.type
_entity.pdbx_description
1 polymer ?
#
loop_
_entity_poly.entity_id
_entity_poly.type
_entity_poly.pdbx_seq_one_letter_code
_entity_poly.pdbx_strand_id
1 'polypeptide(L)' 'MFKTSWKTSAGGIVGLIAAALTLVVQPYLDNDPSTLPQWSTFVTLAATSLGLIAARDHNVSSEKAGIKPPEA' A
#
# COMPACT_ATOMS: atom_id res chain seq x y z
N MET A 1 1.22 19.29 -11.02
CA MET A 1 0.86 18.74 -9.69
C MET A 1 0.10 17.44 -9.93
N PHE A 2 0.78 16.29 -9.86
CA PHE A 2 0.18 14.98 -10.17
C PHE A 2 -0.94 14.68 -9.17
N LYS A 3 -2.17 14.49 -9.65
CA LYS A 3 -3.34 14.23 -8.81
C LYS A 3 -3.27 12.78 -8.35
N THR A 4 -2.79 12.57 -7.13
CA THR A 4 -2.74 11.25 -6.48
C THR A 4 -4.12 10.61 -6.48
N SER A 5 -4.22 9.36 -6.94
CA SER A 5 -5.47 8.59 -6.90
C SER A 5 -5.80 8.25 -5.45
N TRP A 6 -6.91 8.80 -4.94
CA TRP A 6 -7.36 8.55 -3.57
C TRP A 6 -7.58 7.05 -3.29
N LYS A 7 -7.92 6.26 -4.31
CA LYS A 7 -8.19 4.82 -4.17
C LYS A 7 -6.93 4.03 -3.84
N THR A 8 -5.81 4.29 -4.52
CA THR A 8 -4.53 3.61 -4.24
C THR A 8 -3.96 4.05 -2.89
N SER A 9 -4.06 5.35 -2.56
CA SER A 9 -3.67 5.84 -1.23
C SER A 9 -4.52 5.23 -0.11
N ALA A 10 -5.84 5.17 -0.27
CA ALA A 10 -6.73 4.55 0.70
C ALA A 10 -6.43 3.04 0.85
N GLY A 11 -6.22 2.33 -0.26
CA GLY A 11 -5.85 0.91 -0.24
C GLY A 11 -4.56 0.63 0.50
N GLY A 12 -3.52 1.44 0.27
CA GLY A 12 -2.25 1.30 1.00
C GLY A 12 -2.38 1.62 2.50
N ILE A 13 -3.15 2.65 2.88
CA ILE A 13 -3.42 2.97 4.29
C ILE A 13 -4.18 1.82 4.98
N VAL A 14 -5.25 1.32 4.36
CA VAL A 14 -6.03 0.19 4.90
C VAL A 14 -5.17 -1.05 5.04
N GLY A 15 -4.34 -1.37 4.03
CA GLY A 15 -3.41 -2.49 4.10
C GLY A 15 -2.40 -2.35 5.24
N LEU A 16 -1.89 -1.13 5.48
CA LEU A 16 -0.94 -0.87 6.56
C LEU A 16 -1.58 -1.07 7.93
N ILE A 17 -2.79 -0.55 8.13
CA ILE A 17 -3.55 -0.70 9.38
C ILE A 17 -3.88 -2.18 9.62
N ALA A 18 -4.35 -2.90 8.59
CA ALA A 18 -4.67 -4.32 8.69
C ALA A 18 -3.43 -5.16 9.07
N ALA A 19 -2.27 -4.87 8.47
CA ALA A 19 -1.01 -5.54 8.80
C ALA A 19 -0.56 -5.23 10.24
N ALA A 20 -0.65 -3.97 10.69
CA ALA A 20 -0.31 -3.59 12.05
C ALA A 20 -1.20 -4.29 13.09
N LEU A 21 -2.52 -4.33 12.83
CA LEU A 21 -3.47 -4.95 13.73
C LEU A 21 -3.25 -6.47 13.86
N THR A 22 -3.10 -7.16 12.73
CA THR A 22 -3.04 -8.63 12.72
C THR A 22 -1.67 -9.20 13.12
N LEU A 23 -0.57 -8.55 12.69
CA LEU A 23 0.77 -9.11 12.86
C LEU A 23 1.49 -8.61 14.10
N VAL A 24 1.03 -7.51 14.70
CA VAL A 24 1.69 -6.87 15.83
C VAL A 24 0.73 -6.70 17.00
N VAL A 25 -0.38 -5.99 16.81
CA VAL A 25 -1.27 -5.62 17.92
C VAL A 25 -2.00 -6.83 18.50
N GLN A 26 -2.58 -7.70 17.67
CA GLN A 26 -3.27 -8.91 18.16
C GLN A 26 -2.37 -9.83 19.01
N PRO A 27 -1.14 -10.15 18.59
CA PRO A 27 -0.17 -10.89 19.42
C PRO A 27 0.14 -10.27 20.79
N TYR A 28 -0.05 -8.96 20.97
CA TYR A 28 0.14 -8.33 22.29
C TYR A 28 -1.12 -8.35 23.16
N LEU A 29 -2.30 -8.59 22.56
CA LEU A 29 -3.59 -8.49 23.22
C LEU A 29 -4.26 -9.86 23.45
N ASP A 30 -3.69 -10.95 22.93
CA ASP A 30 -4.33 -12.27 22.92
C ASP A 30 -4.09 -13.12 24.19
N ASN A 31 -3.41 -12.58 25.20
CA ASN A 31 -3.09 -13.23 26.48
C ASN A 31 -2.36 -14.58 26.36
N ASP A 32 -1.84 -14.92 25.17
CA ASP A 32 -1.10 -16.16 24.94
C ASP A 32 0.42 -15.85 24.91
N PRO A 33 1.21 -16.39 25.85
CA PRO A 33 2.66 -16.14 25.88
C PRO A 33 3.42 -16.80 24.71
N SER A 34 2.78 -17.67 23.92
CA SER A 34 3.36 -18.29 22.74
C SER A 34 3.14 -17.49 21.46
N THR A 35 2.22 -16.51 21.45
CA THR A 35 2.02 -15.67 20.28
C THR A 35 3.10 -14.60 20.20
N LEU A 36 3.92 -14.68 19.16
CA LEU A 36 4.98 -13.71 18.90
C LEU A 36 4.62 -12.80 17.73
N PRO A 37 4.82 -11.47 17.86
CA PRO A 37 4.65 -10.54 16.75
C PRO A 37 5.50 -10.92 15.53
N GLN A 38 4.89 -10.87 14.35
CA GLN A 38 5.52 -11.25 13.08
C GLN A 38 6.17 -10.01 12.41
N TRP A 39 7.22 -9.47 13.02
CA TRP A 39 7.85 -8.20 12.58
C TRP A 39 8.39 -8.24 11.14
N SER A 40 8.98 -9.36 10.71
CA SER A 40 9.48 -9.51 9.34
C SER A 40 8.36 -9.39 8.30
N THR A 41 7.25 -10.08 8.55
CA THR A 41 6.04 -10.03 7.72
C THR A 41 5.42 -8.64 7.74
N PHE A 42 5.37 -7.99 8.91
CA PHE A 42 4.86 -6.63 9.06
C PHE A 42 5.67 -5.62 8.24
N VAL A 43 7.01 -5.66 8.29
CA VAL A 43 7.88 -4.74 7.53
C VAL A 43 7.68 -4.92 6.02
N THR A 44 7.54 -6.17 5.56
CA THR A 44 7.29 -6.46 4.14
C THR A 44 5.98 -5.85 3.68
N LEU A 45 4.89 -6.08 4.42
CA LEU A 45 3.58 -5.51 4.10
C LEU A 45 3.54 -4.00 4.26
N ALA A 46 4.23 -3.44 5.25
CA ALA A 46 4.34 -2.00 5.42
C ALA A 46 5.05 -1.34 4.22
N ALA A 47 6.14 -1.95 3.73
CA ALA A 47 6.81 -1.49 2.52
C ALA A 47 5.91 -1.59 1.28
N THR A 48 5.14 -2.68 1.12
CA THR A 48 4.17 -2.82 0.03
C THR A 48 3.06 -1.77 0.12
N SER A 49 2.52 -1.53 1.30
CA SER A 49 1.50 -0.50 1.55
C SER A 49 2.01 0.90 1.28
N LEU A 50 3.24 1.22 1.69
CA LEU A 50 3.88 2.50 1.36
C LEU A 50 4.12 2.64 -0.14
N GLY A 51 4.52 1.56 -0.81
CA GLY A 51 4.62 1.50 -2.27
C GLY A 51 3.28 1.78 -2.96
N LEU A 52 2.17 1.25 -2.44
CA LEU A 52 0.81 1.53 -2.92
C LEU A 52 0.36 2.97 -2.68
N ILE A 53 0.74 3.57 -1.54
CA ILE A 53 0.46 4.98 -1.26
C ILE A 53 1.25 5.88 -2.21
N ALA A 54 2.51 5.53 -2.47
CA ALA A 54 3.40 6.26 -3.38
C ALA A 54 3.10 5.98 -4.86
N ALA A 55 2.38 4.90 -5.18
CA ALA A 55 1.98 4.55 -6.53
C ALA A 55 1.08 5.65 -7.11
N ARG A 56 1.68 6.47 -7.98
CA ARG A 56 0.97 7.48 -8.77
C ARG A 56 0.20 6.78 -9.86
N ASP A 57 -1.10 6.62 -9.63
CA ASP A 57 -2.00 6.10 -10.64
C ASP A 57 -2.12 7.11 -11.79
N HIS A 58 -1.91 6.65 -13.03
CA HIS A 58 -2.06 7.50 -14.22
C HIS A 58 -3.56 7.67 -14.51
N ASN A 59 -4.13 8.80 -14.09
CA ASN A 59 -5.55 9.11 -14.21
C ASN A 59 -6.05 9.34 -15.66
N VAL A 60 -5.22 9.13 -16.69
CA VAL A 60 -5.54 9.32 -18.11
C VAL A 60 -4.92 8.21 -18.95
N SER A 61 -5.62 7.75 -20.00
CA SER A 61 -5.03 6.85 -21.00
C SER A 61 -3.88 7.58 -21.73
N SER A 62 -2.89 6.83 -22.23
CA SER A 62 -1.71 7.37 -22.93
C SER A 62 -2.07 8.33 -24.06
N GLU A 63 -3.21 8.09 -24.71
CA GLU A 63 -3.79 8.93 -25.77
C GLU A 63 -4.32 10.27 -25.23
N LYS A 64 -5.00 10.28 -24.08
CA LYS A 64 -5.47 11.50 -23.39
C LYS A 64 -4.34 12.27 -22.69
N ALA A 65 -3.21 11.62 -22.44
CA ALA A 65 -2.01 12.23 -21.88
C ALA A 65 -1.19 13.02 -22.92
N GLY A 66 -1.59 13.02 -24.21
CA GLY A 66 -0.92 13.76 -25.27
C GLY A 66 0.37 13.09 -25.79
N ILE A 67 0.60 11.81 -25.49
CA ILE A 67 1.72 11.05 -26.03
C ILE A 67 1.35 10.66 -27.47
N LYS A 68 1.88 11.40 -28.46
CA LYS A 68 1.77 11.00 -29.86
C LYS A 68 2.60 9.74 -30.09
N PRO A 69 2.10 8.75 -30.84
CA PRO A 69 2.94 7.68 -31.38
C PRO A 69 4.10 8.30 -32.17
N PRO A 70 5.33 7.78 -32.10
CA PRO A 70 6.36 8.17 -33.04
C PRO A 70 5.84 7.86 -34.45
N GLU A 71 5.75 8.91 -35.28
CA GLU A 71 5.31 8.79 -36.67
C GLU A 71 6.15 7.72 -37.38
N ALA A 72 5.47 6.76 -38.01
CA ALA A 72 6.03 5.77 -38.91
C ALA A 72 5.90 6.24 -40.36
#